data_AF-A0A3C2E1Q0-F1
#
_entry.id   AF-A0A3C2E1Q0-F1
#
_cell.length_a   1.000
_cell.length_b   1.000
_cell.length_c   1.000
_cell.angle_alpha   90.00
_cell.angle_beta   90.00
_cell.angle_gamma   90.00
#
_symmetry.space_group_name_H-M   'P 1'
#
loop_
_entity.id
_entity.type
_entity.pdbx_description
1 polymer ?
#
loop_
_entity_poly.entity_id
_entity_poly.type
_entity_poly.pdbx_seq_one_letter_code
_entity_poly.pdbx_strand_id
1 'polypeptide(L)'
;GLVETLVQSGPEAAGVDARLIPLLAYVRQITLDPSKSTDAQAEAVYAAGWSEDALYDAVATAALYAYMNRILDGAGIAPKPVFANPSEADLSARRDGDYAGWGRKAGLID
;
A
#
# COMPACT_ATOMS: atom_id res chain seq x y z
N GLY A 1 14.22 2.73 -11.62
CA GLY A 1 14.19 1.26 -11.35
C GLY A 1 12.75 0.75 -11.28
N LEU A 2 12.49 -0.56 -11.14
CA LEU A 2 11.12 -1.12 -11.21
C LEU A 2 10.09 -0.35 -10.35
N VAL A 3 10.40 -0.17 -9.06
CA VAL A 3 9.51 0.54 -8.11
C VAL A 3 9.28 1.99 -8.55
N GLU A 4 10.31 2.67 -9.01
CA GLU A 4 10.21 4.06 -9.47
C GLU A 4 9.32 4.17 -10.70
N THR A 5 9.45 3.26 -11.67
CA THR A 5 8.60 3.22 -12.86
C THR A 5 7.15 2.89 -12.50
N LEU A 6 6.91 1.97 -11.55
CA LEU A 6 5.57 1.70 -11.02
C LEU A 6 4.92 2.96 -10.44
N VAL A 7 5.66 3.73 -9.66
CA VAL A 7 5.17 4.95 -8.99
C VAL A 7 4.95 6.09 -9.99
N GLN A 8 5.87 6.29 -10.94
CA GLN A 8 5.85 7.44 -11.85
C GLN A 8 5.02 7.21 -13.11
N SER A 9 4.96 5.98 -13.60
CA SER A 9 4.46 5.65 -14.95
C SER A 9 3.46 4.48 -14.98
N GLY A 10 3.21 3.84 -13.84
CA GLY A 10 2.21 2.77 -13.71
C GLY A 10 2.72 1.37 -14.08
N PRO A 11 1.89 0.34 -13.83
CA PRO A 11 2.28 -1.07 -13.98
C PRO A 11 2.56 -1.48 -15.43
N GLU A 12 1.85 -0.93 -16.40
CA GLU A 12 2.06 -1.23 -17.82
C GLU A 12 3.45 -0.79 -18.28
N ALA A 13 3.86 0.43 -17.93
CA ALA A 13 5.18 0.97 -18.27
C ALA A 13 6.31 0.29 -17.50
N ALA A 14 6.02 -0.26 -16.32
CA ALA A 14 6.99 -0.91 -15.46
C ALA A 14 7.36 -2.34 -15.89
N GLY A 15 6.62 -2.93 -16.84
CA GLY A 15 6.90 -4.28 -17.34
C GLY A 15 6.72 -5.38 -16.29
N VAL A 16 5.76 -5.20 -15.37
CA VAL A 16 5.40 -6.24 -14.38
C VAL A 16 4.65 -7.41 -15.04
N ASP A 17 4.49 -8.52 -14.31
CA ASP A 17 3.58 -9.61 -14.71
C ASP A 17 2.22 -9.01 -15.10
N ALA A 18 1.71 -9.37 -16.27
CA ALA A 18 0.46 -8.84 -16.80
C ALA A 18 -0.73 -9.06 -15.85
N ARG A 19 -0.68 -10.10 -15.00
CA ARG A 19 -1.70 -10.37 -13.99
C ARG A 19 -1.74 -9.32 -12.89
N LEU A 20 -0.64 -8.61 -12.63
CA LEU A 20 -0.59 -7.54 -11.63
C LEU A 20 -1.29 -6.27 -12.11
N ILE A 21 -1.45 -6.06 -13.42
CA ILE A 21 -2.07 -4.85 -13.97
C ILE A 21 -3.52 -4.67 -13.46
N PRO A 22 -4.46 -5.62 -13.65
CA PRO A 22 -5.82 -5.46 -13.16
C PRO A 22 -5.90 -5.44 -11.62
N LEU A 23 -5.03 -6.18 -10.92
CA LEU A 23 -4.98 -6.16 -9.46
C LEU A 23 -4.59 -4.78 -8.92
N LEU A 24 -3.54 -4.17 -9.49
CA LEU A 24 -3.09 -2.83 -9.10
C LEU A 24 -4.08 -1.75 -9.55
N ALA A 25 -4.80 -1.94 -10.66
CA ALA A 25 -5.89 -1.06 -11.07
C ALA A 25 -7.05 -1.11 -10.07
N TYR A 26 -7.43 -2.30 -9.58
CA TYR A 26 -8.44 -2.45 -8.53
C TYR A 26 -7.99 -1.76 -7.23
N VAL A 27 -6.75 -2.01 -6.78
CA VAL A 27 -6.18 -1.37 -5.58
C VAL A 27 -6.18 0.16 -5.71
N ARG A 28 -5.85 0.69 -6.89
CA ARG A 28 -5.92 2.13 -7.17
C ARG A 28 -7.34 2.66 -7.07
N GLN A 29 -8.33 1.95 -7.62
CA GLN A 29 -9.74 2.33 -7.53
C GLN A 29 -10.17 2.48 -6.07
N ILE A 30 -9.99 1.45 -5.25
CA ILE A 30 -10.45 1.46 -3.86
C ILE A 30 -9.68 2.46 -2.98
N THR A 31 -8.47 2.81 -3.38
CA THR A 31 -7.67 3.84 -2.68
C THR A 31 -8.22 5.24 -2.93
N LEU A 32 -8.65 5.54 -4.16
CA LEU A 32 -9.08 6.88 -4.56
C LEU A 32 -10.59 7.10 -4.40
N ASP A 33 -11.40 6.09 -4.73
CA ASP A 33 -12.85 6.19 -4.80
C ASP A 33 -13.51 4.83 -4.47
N PRO A 34 -13.43 4.38 -3.20
CA PRO A 34 -13.91 3.07 -2.78
C PRO A 34 -15.42 2.86 -2.96
N SER A 35 -16.22 3.93 -2.99
CA SER A 35 -17.67 3.83 -3.21
C SER A 35 -18.05 3.56 -4.67
N LYS A 36 -17.10 3.68 -5.61
CA LYS A 36 -17.28 3.38 -7.04
C LYS A 36 -16.66 2.06 -7.48
N SER A 37 -16.25 1.22 -6.54
CA SER A 37 -15.81 -0.14 -6.83
C SER A 37 -16.97 -0.92 -7.48
N THR A 38 -16.70 -1.64 -8.57
CA THR A 38 -17.70 -2.41 -9.30
C THR A 38 -17.29 -3.87 -9.44
N ASP A 39 -18.29 -4.76 -9.58
CA ASP A 39 -18.06 -6.19 -9.84
C ASP A 39 -17.18 -6.41 -11.08
N ALA A 40 -17.33 -5.57 -12.12
CA ALA A 40 -16.52 -5.64 -13.34
C ALA A 40 -15.01 -5.49 -13.09
N GLN A 41 -14.61 -4.72 -12.07
CA GLN A 41 -13.20 -4.58 -11.72
C GLN A 41 -12.67 -5.82 -10.98
N ALA A 42 -13.50 -6.43 -10.12
CA ALA A 42 -13.13 -7.68 -9.46
C ALA A 42 -13.04 -8.83 -10.48
N GLU A 43 -14.00 -8.92 -11.41
CA GLU A 43 -13.99 -9.89 -12.51
C GLU A 43 -12.74 -9.77 -13.39
N ALA A 44 -12.24 -8.54 -13.65
CA ALA A 44 -10.99 -8.36 -14.39
C ALA A 44 -9.77 -8.94 -13.64
N VAL A 45 -9.78 -8.89 -12.30
CA VAL A 45 -8.74 -9.50 -11.45
C VAL A 45 -8.83 -11.03 -11.52
N TYR A 46 -10.04 -11.58 -11.44
CA TYR A 46 -10.26 -13.03 -11.51
C TYR A 46 -9.94 -13.59 -12.90
N ALA A 47 -10.31 -12.88 -13.96
CA ALA A 47 -9.98 -13.23 -15.35
C ALA A 47 -8.46 -13.27 -15.61
N ALA A 48 -7.67 -12.52 -14.83
CA ALA A 48 -6.21 -12.59 -14.83
C ALA A 48 -5.64 -13.78 -14.04
N GLY A 49 -6.49 -14.61 -13.43
CA GLY A 49 -6.11 -15.85 -12.74
C GLY A 49 -5.83 -15.69 -11.25
N TRP A 50 -6.23 -14.58 -10.63
CA TRP A 50 -6.17 -14.41 -9.17
C TRP A 50 -7.38 -15.05 -8.50
N SER A 51 -7.17 -15.60 -7.30
CA SER A 51 -8.25 -16.07 -6.45
C SER A 51 -8.96 -14.91 -5.74
N GLU A 52 -10.17 -15.18 -5.22
CA GLU A 52 -10.87 -14.28 -4.31
C GLU A 52 -10.02 -13.95 -3.07
N ASP A 53 -9.35 -14.94 -2.49
CA ASP A 53 -8.42 -14.75 -1.36
C ASP A 53 -7.31 -13.73 -1.70
N ALA A 54 -6.74 -13.79 -2.92
CA ALA A 54 -5.70 -12.86 -3.32
C ALA A 54 -6.22 -11.44 -3.53
N LEU A 55 -7.45 -11.29 -4.05
CA LEU A 55 -8.10 -9.99 -4.12
C LEU A 55 -8.40 -9.47 -2.71
N TYR A 56 -8.90 -10.31 -1.81
CA TYR A 56 -9.13 -9.95 -0.42
C TYR A 56 -7.86 -9.46 0.27
N ASP A 57 -6.74 -10.16 0.12
CA ASP A 57 -5.44 -9.76 0.67
C ASP A 57 -4.99 -8.38 0.15
N ALA A 58 -5.18 -8.13 -1.14
CA ALA A 58 -4.88 -6.84 -1.76
C ALA A 58 -5.78 -5.71 -1.21
N VAL A 59 -7.08 -5.97 -1.04
CA VAL A 59 -8.05 -5.04 -0.45
C VAL A 59 -7.71 -4.76 1.01
N ALA A 60 -7.44 -5.79 1.80
CA ALA A 60 -7.07 -5.66 3.20
C ALA A 60 -5.78 -4.83 3.37
N THR A 61 -4.79 -5.06 2.50
CA THR A 61 -3.56 -4.27 2.47
C THR A 61 -3.84 -2.80 2.17
N ALA A 62 -4.61 -2.50 1.11
CA ALA A 62 -4.96 -1.13 0.75
C ALA A 62 -5.75 -0.43 1.88
N ALA A 63 -6.70 -1.13 2.51
CA ALA A 63 -7.49 -0.62 3.61
C ALA A 63 -6.65 -0.30 4.85
N LEU A 64 -5.69 -1.18 5.20
CA LEU A 64 -4.75 -0.95 6.31
C LEU A 64 -3.95 0.34 6.10
N TYR A 65 -3.39 0.54 4.89
CA TYR A 65 -2.65 1.77 4.59
C TYR A 65 -3.55 3.00 4.59
N ALA A 66 -4.79 2.89 4.12
CA ALA A 66 -5.74 4.00 4.21
C ALA A 66 -6.07 4.37 5.67
N TYR A 67 -6.15 3.40 6.58
CA TYR A 67 -6.30 3.64 8.02
C TYR A 67 -5.06 4.33 8.60
N MET A 68 -3.86 3.82 8.32
CA MET A 68 -2.61 4.39 8.82
C MET A 68 -2.36 5.81 8.31
N ASN A 69 -2.64 6.07 7.03
CA ASN A 69 -2.53 7.41 6.45
C ASN A 69 -3.42 8.41 7.20
N ARG A 70 -4.65 8.03 7.59
CA ARG A 70 -5.54 8.90 8.37
C ARG A 70 -5.00 9.22 9.77
N ILE A 71 -4.33 8.27 10.42
CA ILE A 71 -3.67 8.53 11.71
C ILE A 71 -2.55 9.54 11.53
N LEU A 72 -1.69 9.32 10.53
CA LEU A 72 -0.56 10.19 10.22
C LEU A 72 -0.99 11.61 9.86
N ASP A 73 -1.91 11.72 8.90
CA ASP A 73 -2.44 12.99 8.42
C ASP A 73 -3.19 13.73 9.53
N GLY A 74 -4.02 13.02 10.29
CA GLY A 74 -4.78 13.58 11.42
C GLY A 74 -3.89 14.10 12.56
N ALA A 75 -2.69 13.54 12.70
CA ALA A 75 -1.70 13.99 13.68
C ALA A 75 -0.71 15.03 13.13
N GLY A 76 -0.84 15.43 11.86
CA GLY A 76 0.08 16.39 11.23
C GLY A 76 1.50 15.85 11.02
N ILE A 77 1.69 14.53 10.98
CA ILE A 77 2.99 13.92 10.75
C ILE A 77 3.29 13.97 9.24
N ALA A 78 4.27 14.79 8.86
CA ALA A 78 4.76 14.82 7.48
C ALA A 78 5.57 13.55 7.15
N PRO A 79 5.51 13.06 5.89
CA PRO A 79 6.39 12.00 5.42
C PRO A 79 7.85 12.37 5.65
N LYS A 80 8.56 11.59 6.48
CA LYS A 80 9.99 11.80 6.67
C LYS A 80 10.72 11.22 5.44
N PRO A 81 11.73 11.90 4.88
CA PRO A 81 12.55 11.36 3.80
C PRO A 81 13.49 10.27 4.34
N VAL A 82 12.97 9.09 4.68
CA VAL A 82 13.74 8.02 5.40
C VAL A 82 13.52 6.63 4.80
N PHE A 83 13.32 6.57 3.49
CA PHE A 83 13.23 5.28 2.79
C PHE A 83 14.39 5.03 1.82
N ALA A 84 15.23 6.04 1.57
CA ALA A 84 16.25 5.92 0.53
C ALA A 84 17.43 5.00 0.91
N ASN A 85 17.78 4.87 2.20
CA ASN A 85 18.87 3.98 2.63
C ASN A 85 18.85 3.70 4.16
N PRO A 86 17.99 2.81 4.68
CA PRO A 86 17.98 2.49 6.11
C PRO A 86 19.25 1.73 6.52
N SER A 87 19.80 2.01 7.69
CA SER A 87 20.86 1.20 8.29
C SER A 87 20.32 -0.14 8.81
N GLU A 88 21.19 -1.13 9.06
CA GLU A 88 20.79 -2.38 9.72
C GLU A 88 20.13 -2.15 11.08
N ALA A 89 20.56 -1.11 11.81
CA ALA A 89 19.93 -0.73 13.06
C ALA A 89 18.50 -0.20 12.83
N ASP A 90 18.27 0.59 11.78
CA ASP A 90 16.93 1.06 11.40
C ASP A 90 16.03 -0.12 11.00
N LEU A 91 16.56 -1.09 10.25
CA LEU A 91 15.84 -2.28 9.83
C LEU A 91 15.46 -3.17 11.02
N SER A 92 16.39 -3.44 11.94
CA SER A 92 16.09 -4.21 13.15
C SER A 92 15.07 -3.52 14.03
N ALA A 93 15.21 -2.21 14.24
CA ALA A 93 14.25 -1.43 15.04
C ALA A 93 12.83 -1.42 14.44
N ARG A 94 12.71 -1.48 13.11
CA ARG A 94 11.41 -1.61 12.41
C ARG A 94 10.82 -3.01 12.57
N ARG A 95 11.65 -4.05 12.47
CA ARG A 95 11.23 -5.46 12.57
C ARG A 95 10.74 -5.83 13.95
N ASP A 96 11.43 -5.35 14.98
CA ASP A 96 11.19 -5.75 16.37
C ASP A 96 10.25 -4.76 17.10
N GLY A 97 9.76 -3.75 16.39
CA GLY A 97 8.84 -2.74 16.91
C GLY A 97 7.36 -3.10 16.74
N ASP A 98 6.50 -2.40 17.46
CA ASP A 98 5.05 -2.47 17.32
C ASP A 98 4.45 -1.09 16.98
N TYR A 99 3.18 -1.05 16.58
CA TYR A 99 2.50 0.20 16.24
C TYR A 99 2.32 1.13 17.46
N ALA A 100 2.21 0.58 18.67
CA ALA A 100 2.09 1.40 19.89
C ALA A 100 3.40 2.11 20.23
N GLY A 101 4.53 1.40 20.18
CA GLY A 101 5.86 1.96 20.36
C GLY A 101 6.27 2.90 19.23
N TRP A 102 5.86 2.61 18.00
CA TRP A 102 5.95 3.58 16.90
C TRP A 102 5.15 4.85 17.20
N GLY A 103 3.91 4.72 17.69
CA GLY A 103 3.06 5.85 18.06
C GLY A 103 3.67 6.76 19.12
N ARG A 104 4.22 6.19 20.20
CA ARG A 104 4.98 6.95 21.22
C ARG A 104 6.18 7.69 20.64
N LYS A 105 7.00 7.01 19.82
CA LYS A 105 8.18 7.62 19.15
C LYS A 105 7.79 8.75 18.20
N ALA A 106 6.60 8.68 17.62
CA ALA A 106 6.04 9.70 16.75
C ALA A 106 5.34 10.84 17.50
N GLY A 107 5.18 10.74 18.84
CA GLY A 107 4.47 11.73 19.65
C GLY A 107 2.94 11.66 19.53
N LEU A 108 2.40 10.52 19.09
CA LEU A 108 0.96 10.33 18.89
C LEU A 108 0.20 9.99 20.18
N ILE A 109 0.87 9.29 21.08
CA ILE A 109 0.34 8.77 22.34
C ILE A 109 1.47 8.75 23.38
N ASP A 110 1.10 8.81 24.66
CA ASP A 110 2.04 8.78 25.79
C ASP A 110 2.60 7.36 26.11
#